data_AF-A0A813RBZ7-F1
#
_entry.id   AF-A0A813RBZ7-F1
#
_cell.length_a   1.000
_cell.length_b   1.000
_cell.length_c   1.000
_cell.angle_alpha   90.00
_cell.angle_beta   90.00
_cell.angle_gamma   90.00
#
_symmetry.space_group_name_H-M   'P 1'
#
loop_
_entity.id
_entity.type
_entity.pdbx_description
1 polymer ?
#
loop_
_entity_poly.entity_id
_entity_poly.type
_entity_poly.pdbx_seq_one_letter_code
_entity_poly.pdbx_strand_id
1 'polypeptide(L)'
;MSECKSHWNLSLNHIRSITFNIQSDSIQQCERIAMIEQILDASPNLSSLVIAWRDFQHCSQKYLNLKHLHLLLNGRFKNPKHYFDIHRLNELVPHLYTLETSDSVMMLNEKLIEFILNISHQFDQLVYLVLNKKCLNRSSSKKKLEFTDKLIAASHDQIFHGYNMHFQFYGYDELRIWF
;
A
#
# COMPACT_ATOMS: atom_id res chain seq x y z
N MET A 1 10.59 41.99 -6.44
CA MET A 1 9.41 41.23 -5.98
C MET A 1 9.94 40.16 -5.03
N SER A 2 9.63 40.26 -3.74
CA SER A 2 10.23 39.37 -2.73
C SER A 2 9.57 37.99 -2.78
N GLU A 3 10.37 36.97 -3.00
CA GLU A 3 9.98 35.56 -2.82
C GLU A 3 9.60 35.36 -1.35
N CYS A 4 8.30 35.17 -1.08
CA CYS A 4 7.85 34.68 0.21
C CYS A 4 8.17 33.18 0.27
N LYS A 5 9.44 32.84 0.55
CA LYS A 5 9.81 31.48 0.96
C LYS A 5 9.32 31.33 2.39
N SER A 6 8.18 30.69 2.60
CA SER A 6 7.81 30.25 3.94
C SER A 6 8.84 29.20 4.36
N HIS A 7 9.87 29.64 5.07
CA HIS A 7 10.84 28.77 5.71
C HIS A 7 10.18 28.12 6.91
N TRP A 8 9.35 27.11 6.67
CA TRP A 8 9.06 26.11 7.68
C TRP A 8 10.36 25.36 7.92
N ASN A 9 11.19 25.85 8.83
CA ASN A 9 12.36 25.14 9.34
C ASN A 9 11.90 24.05 10.33
N LEU A 10 10.90 23.25 9.91
CA LEU A 10 10.41 22.11 10.65
C LEU A 10 11.34 20.95 10.34
N SER A 11 12.27 20.68 11.26
CA SER A 11 12.97 19.41 11.25
C SER A 11 12.17 18.41 12.07
N LEU A 12 11.58 17.42 11.40
CA LEU A 12 10.75 16.38 12.00
C LEU A 12 11.58 15.10 12.24
N ASN A 13 12.84 15.27 12.64
CA ASN A 13 13.82 14.19 12.80
C ASN A 13 13.40 13.09 13.78
N HIS A 14 12.51 13.39 14.72
CA HIS A 14 12.04 12.42 15.72
C HIS A 14 10.82 11.62 15.25
N ILE A 15 10.19 12.01 14.14
CA ILE A 15 8.99 11.35 13.66
C ILE A 15 9.37 10.03 12.98
N ARG A 16 8.76 8.93 13.45
CA ARG A 16 8.93 7.58 12.91
C ARG A 16 7.70 7.06 12.20
N SER A 17 6.53 7.64 12.49
CA SER A 17 5.23 7.26 11.90
C SER A 17 4.33 8.49 11.68
N ILE A 18 3.66 8.57 10.53
CA ILE A 18 2.69 9.62 10.21
C ILE A 18 1.43 9.01 9.60
N THR A 19 0.28 9.63 9.87
CA THR A 19 -1.00 9.33 9.21
C THR A 19 -1.53 10.58 8.52
N PHE A 20 -1.62 10.53 7.19
CA PHE A 20 -2.31 11.52 6.38
C PHE A 20 -3.75 11.09 6.15
N ASN A 21 -4.65 11.59 6.99
CA ASN A 21 -6.08 11.45 6.79
C ASN A 21 -6.69 12.77 6.30
N ILE A 22 -6.25 13.21 5.13
CA ILE A 22 -6.72 14.47 4.53
C ILE A 22 -7.86 14.12 3.56
N GLN A 23 -9.07 14.04 4.13
CA GLN A 23 -10.30 13.85 3.36
C GLN A 23 -10.96 15.17 2.94
N SER A 24 -10.30 16.31 3.16
CA SER A 24 -10.93 17.61 2.91
C SER A 24 -10.95 17.96 1.41
N ASP A 25 -12.15 18.11 0.86
CA ASP A 25 -12.39 18.71 -0.46
C ASP A 25 -11.95 20.19 -0.51
N SER A 26 -11.60 20.78 0.64
CA SER A 26 -11.18 22.18 0.73
C SER A 26 -9.75 22.45 0.26
N ILE A 27 -8.91 21.42 0.07
CA ILE A 27 -7.51 21.57 -0.35
C ILE A 27 -7.36 20.93 -1.73
N GLN A 28 -6.82 21.67 -2.70
CA GLN A 28 -6.59 21.13 -4.04
C GLN A 28 -5.58 19.98 -4.00
N GLN A 29 -5.70 19.02 -4.92
CA GLN A 29 -4.83 17.83 -4.91
C GLN A 29 -3.34 18.19 -5.00
N CYS A 30 -2.99 19.16 -5.85
CA CYS A 30 -1.61 19.63 -5.98
C CYS A 30 -1.05 20.21 -4.67
N GLU A 31 -1.85 20.97 -3.93
CA GLU A 31 -1.46 21.53 -2.62
C GLU A 31 -1.30 20.43 -1.57
N ARG A 32 -2.18 19.42 -1.58
CA ARG A 32 -2.04 18.25 -0.69
C ARG A 32 -0.74 17.49 -0.99
N ILE A 33 -0.44 17.25 -2.26
CA ILE A 33 0.79 16.57 -2.69
C ILE A 33 2.01 17.36 -2.22
N ALA A 34 2.04 18.68 -2.49
CA ALA A 34 3.15 19.53 -2.06
C ALA A 34 3.36 19.49 -0.53
N MET A 35 2.26 19.50 0.24
CA MET A 35 2.33 19.39 1.70
C MET A 35 2.84 18.02 2.16
N ILE A 36 2.39 16.93 1.53
CA ILE A 36 2.87 15.58 1.81
C ILE A 36 4.37 15.51 1.57
N GLU A 37 4.86 15.94 0.40
CA GLU A 37 6.28 15.92 0.06
C GLU A 37 7.11 16.72 1.07
N GLN A 38 6.69 17.94 1.41
CA GLN A 38 7.39 18.77 2.40
C GLN A 38 7.52 18.07 3.77
N ILE A 39 6.46 17.40 4.23
CA ILE A 39 6.48 16.69 5.51
C ILE A 39 7.37 15.45 5.43
N LEU A 40 7.34 14.71 4.33
CA LEU A 40 8.19 13.54 4.11
C LEU A 40 9.68 13.94 4.04
N ASP A 41 10.00 15.00 3.31
CA ASP A 41 11.35 15.57 3.19
C ASP A 41 11.87 16.07 4.54
N ALA A 42 11.00 16.66 5.35
CA ALA A 42 11.31 17.10 6.72
C ALA A 42 11.44 15.95 7.73
N SER A 43 11.04 14.73 7.37
CA SER A 43 10.97 13.56 8.27
C SER A 43 11.94 12.44 7.83
N PRO A 44 13.27 12.66 7.85
CA PRO A 44 14.24 11.71 7.28
C PRO A 44 14.24 10.35 7.99
N ASN A 45 13.72 10.28 9.20
CA ASN A 45 13.66 9.09 10.03
C ASN A 45 12.33 8.32 9.94
N LEU A 46 11.40 8.80 9.11
CA LEU A 46 10.09 8.21 8.94
C LEU A 46 10.21 6.81 8.35
N SER A 47 9.62 5.84 9.04
CA SER A 47 9.64 4.42 8.66
C SER A 47 8.26 3.85 8.41
N SER A 48 7.21 4.52 8.91
CA SER A 48 5.81 4.10 8.82
C SER A 48 4.95 5.23 8.29
N LEU A 49 4.10 4.94 7.30
CA LEU A 49 3.24 5.94 6.66
C LEU A 49 1.86 5.37 6.39
N VAL A 50 0.82 6.10 6.79
CA VAL A 50 -0.57 5.86 6.35
C VAL A 50 -0.96 7.00 5.43
N ILE A 51 -1.38 6.71 4.19
CA ILE A 51 -1.65 7.74 3.18
C ILE A 51 -2.62 7.25 2.09
N ALA A 52 -3.39 8.16 1.49
CA ALA A 52 -4.21 7.83 0.33
C ALA A 52 -3.35 7.62 -0.94
N TRP A 53 -3.53 6.49 -1.62
CA TRP A 53 -2.76 6.18 -2.84
C TRP A 53 -2.94 7.21 -3.95
N ARG A 54 -4.17 7.74 -4.08
CA ARG A 54 -4.51 8.78 -5.06
C ARG A 54 -3.62 10.02 -4.97
N ASP A 55 -3.11 10.34 -3.79
CA ASP A 55 -2.25 11.49 -3.55
C ASP A 55 -0.77 11.04 -3.57
N PHE A 56 -0.45 9.90 -2.94
CA PHE A 56 0.93 9.40 -2.84
C PHE A 56 1.57 9.05 -4.19
N GLN A 57 0.81 8.50 -5.14
CA GLN A 57 1.32 8.11 -6.47
C GLN A 57 1.94 9.30 -7.26
N HIS A 58 1.58 10.53 -6.91
CA HIS A 58 2.04 11.75 -7.57
C HIS A 58 3.26 12.39 -6.89
N CYS A 59 3.74 11.85 -5.77
CA CYS A 59 4.99 12.31 -5.16
C CYS A 59 6.17 12.12 -6.13
N SER A 60 7.07 13.07 -6.20
CA SER A 60 8.19 13.10 -7.15
C SER A 60 9.41 12.32 -6.67
N GLN A 61 9.59 12.22 -5.35
CA GLN A 61 10.79 11.66 -4.74
C GLN A 61 10.64 10.20 -4.32
N LYS A 62 11.80 9.55 -4.11
CA LYS A 62 11.90 8.20 -3.54
C LYS A 62 12.11 8.28 -2.03
N TYR A 63 11.38 7.46 -1.29
CA TYR A 63 11.38 7.44 0.18
C TYR A 63 11.99 6.14 0.70
N LEU A 64 13.32 6.06 0.68
CA LEU A 64 14.08 4.83 0.98
C LEU A 64 13.97 4.33 2.44
N ASN A 65 13.62 5.24 3.35
CA ASN A 65 13.50 4.93 4.78
C ASN A 65 12.13 4.38 5.18
N LEU A 66 11.12 4.52 4.31
CA LEU A 66 9.79 3.95 4.55
C LEU A 66 9.85 2.41 4.43
N LYS A 67 9.51 1.74 5.53
CA LYS A 67 9.47 0.27 5.63
C LYS A 67 8.04 -0.25 5.74
N HIS A 68 7.15 0.52 6.36
CA HIS A 68 5.76 0.16 6.55
C HIS A 68 4.88 1.20 5.85
N LEU A 69 4.04 0.73 4.94
CA LEU A 69 3.13 1.59 4.19
C LEU A 69 1.72 1.03 4.25
N HIS A 70 0.79 1.86 4.71
CA HIS A 70 -0.63 1.58 4.70
C HIS A 70 -1.33 2.55 3.74
N LEU A 71 -1.84 2.00 2.64
CA LEU A 71 -2.48 2.76 1.57
C LEU A 71 -4.00 2.75 1.72
N LEU A 72 -4.59 3.95 1.70
CA LEU A 72 -6.03 4.14 1.63
C LEU A 72 -6.41 4.21 0.14
N LEU A 73 -7.19 3.23 -0.33
CA LEU A 73 -7.48 3.09 -1.77
C LEU A 73 -8.90 3.52 -2.15
N ASN A 74 -9.83 3.68 -1.21
CA ASN A 74 -11.21 4.17 -1.40
C ASN A 74 -11.92 3.60 -2.64
N GLY A 75 -12.60 2.47 -2.50
CA GLY A 75 -13.48 1.96 -3.56
C GLY A 75 -13.64 0.45 -3.62
N ARG A 76 -14.26 -0.03 -4.69
CA ARG A 76 -14.45 -1.47 -4.95
C ARG A 76 -13.75 -1.85 -6.24
N PHE A 77 -12.82 -2.79 -6.15
CA PHE A 77 -11.91 -3.15 -7.23
C PHE A 77 -12.16 -4.57 -7.70
N LYS A 78 -12.70 -4.71 -8.91
CA LYS A 78 -12.76 -6.01 -9.60
C LYS A 78 -11.40 -6.40 -10.18
N ASN A 79 -10.66 -5.42 -10.71
CA ASN A 79 -9.28 -5.58 -11.17
C ASN A 79 -8.40 -4.55 -10.45
N PRO A 80 -7.61 -4.93 -9.42
CA PRO A 80 -6.79 -4.00 -8.65
C PRO A 80 -5.77 -3.23 -9.52
N LYS A 81 -5.27 -3.83 -10.60
CA LYS A 81 -4.26 -3.24 -11.50
C LYS A 81 -4.71 -1.94 -12.18
N HIS A 82 -6.01 -1.68 -12.29
CA HIS A 82 -6.52 -0.45 -12.90
C HIS A 82 -6.50 0.76 -11.95
N TYR A 83 -6.34 0.51 -10.65
CA TYR A 83 -6.47 1.53 -9.61
C TYR A 83 -5.22 1.62 -8.73
N PHE A 84 -4.36 0.61 -8.82
CA PHE A 84 -3.15 0.49 -8.05
C PHE A 84 -1.99 0.08 -8.96
N ASP A 85 -1.06 1.00 -9.15
CA ASP A 85 0.15 0.77 -9.93
C ASP A 85 1.29 0.33 -9.00
N ILE A 86 1.59 -0.97 -9.04
CA ILE A 86 2.65 -1.61 -8.26
C ILE A 86 4.03 -1.09 -8.66
N HIS A 87 4.26 -0.86 -9.96
CA HIS A 87 5.55 -0.36 -10.45
C HIS A 87 5.79 1.03 -9.90
N ARG A 88 4.77 1.90 -10.00
CA ARG A 88 4.86 3.24 -9.43
C ARG A 88 5.09 3.22 -7.92
N LEU A 89 4.46 2.30 -7.19
CA LEU A 89 4.72 2.17 -5.77
C LEU A 89 6.18 1.76 -5.50
N ASN A 90 6.71 0.82 -6.27
CA ASN A 90 8.09 0.34 -6.12
C ASN A 90 9.12 1.44 -6.41
N GLU A 91 8.84 2.31 -7.38
CA GLU A 91 9.68 3.50 -7.63
C GLU A 91 9.74 4.43 -6.41
N LEU A 92 8.59 4.63 -5.73
CA LEU A 92 8.48 5.53 -4.58
C LEU A 92 9.08 4.92 -3.31
N VAL A 93 8.85 3.63 -3.04
CA VAL A 93 9.26 2.96 -1.80
C VAL A 93 9.87 1.59 -2.09
N PRO A 94 11.10 1.54 -2.65
CA PRO A 94 11.70 0.30 -3.13
C PRO A 94 12.12 -0.68 -2.02
N HIS A 95 12.22 -0.22 -0.77
CA HIS A 95 12.67 -1.05 0.36
C HIS A 95 11.52 -1.34 1.35
N LEU A 96 10.35 -1.66 0.79
CA LEU A 96 9.13 -1.87 1.56
C LEU A 96 9.11 -3.25 2.24
N TYR A 97 8.86 -3.28 3.54
CA TYR A 97 8.78 -4.50 4.35
C TYR A 97 7.34 -4.90 4.64
N THR A 98 6.45 -3.91 4.76
CA THR A 98 5.03 -4.13 5.01
C THR A 98 4.18 -3.26 4.12
N LEU A 99 3.27 -3.88 3.37
CA LEU A 99 2.25 -3.20 2.59
C LEU A 99 0.87 -3.55 3.13
N GLU A 100 0.10 -2.54 3.51
CA GLU A 100 -1.30 -2.70 3.89
C GLU A 100 -2.19 -1.86 2.99
N THR A 101 -3.40 -2.35 2.70
CA THR A 101 -4.43 -1.58 1.98
C THR A 101 -5.73 -1.59 2.77
N SER A 102 -6.38 -0.43 2.92
CA SER A 102 -7.72 -0.32 3.53
C SER A 102 -8.65 0.59 2.74
N ASP A 103 -9.88 0.68 3.21
CA ASP A 103 -10.99 1.44 2.61
C ASP A 103 -11.29 1.00 1.17
N SER A 104 -10.79 -0.18 0.81
CA SER A 104 -11.03 -0.85 -0.45
C SER A 104 -11.68 -2.20 -0.28
N VAL A 105 -12.41 -2.57 -1.32
CA VAL A 105 -12.94 -3.91 -1.52
C VAL A 105 -12.32 -4.49 -2.78
N MET A 106 -11.13 -5.06 -2.67
CA MET A 106 -10.55 -5.90 -3.72
C MET A 106 -11.29 -7.24 -3.75
N MET A 107 -11.95 -7.55 -4.86
CA MET A 107 -12.76 -8.74 -4.98
C MET A 107 -11.89 -10.00 -5.08
N LEU A 108 -12.22 -11.04 -4.30
CA LEU A 108 -11.60 -12.37 -4.40
C LEU A 108 -11.90 -13.00 -5.77
N ASN A 109 -10.92 -12.93 -6.69
CA ASN A 109 -10.97 -13.45 -8.05
C ASN A 109 -9.53 -13.64 -8.60
N GLU A 110 -9.40 -14.16 -9.82
CA GLU A 110 -8.09 -14.41 -10.45
C GLU A 110 -7.25 -13.15 -10.69
N LYS A 111 -7.89 -11.99 -10.90
CA LYS A 111 -7.16 -10.71 -11.05
C LYS A 111 -6.51 -10.25 -9.75
N LEU A 112 -7.10 -10.58 -8.60
CA LEU A 112 -6.45 -10.36 -7.31
C LEU A 112 -5.26 -11.30 -7.09
N ILE A 113 -5.36 -12.56 -7.53
CA ILE A 113 -4.24 -13.52 -7.48
C ILE A 113 -3.07 -13.00 -8.32
N GLU A 114 -3.30 -12.65 -9.59
CA GLU A 114 -2.28 -12.06 -10.45
C GLU A 114 -1.66 -10.79 -9.85
N PHE A 115 -2.46 -9.99 -9.14
CA PHE A 115 -2.01 -8.78 -8.48
C PHE A 115 -1.11 -9.08 -7.28
N ILE A 116 -1.47 -10.05 -6.43
CA ILE A 116 -0.63 -10.51 -5.31
C ILE A 116 0.71 -11.03 -5.81
N LEU A 117 0.71 -11.89 -6.84
CA LEU A 117 1.94 -12.42 -7.42
C LEU A 117 2.82 -11.30 -7.98
N ASN A 118 2.22 -10.30 -8.64
CA ASN A 118 2.97 -9.15 -9.12
C ASN A 118 3.59 -8.31 -7.98
N ILE A 119 2.89 -8.15 -6.85
CA ILE A 119 3.48 -7.50 -5.66
C ILE A 119 4.71 -8.29 -5.19
N SER A 120 4.58 -9.61 -5.03
CA SER A 120 5.66 -10.46 -4.54
C SER A 120 6.90 -10.48 -5.45
N HIS A 121 6.71 -10.30 -6.76
CA HIS A 121 7.81 -10.19 -7.71
C HIS A 121 8.49 -8.82 -7.70
N GLN A 122 7.75 -7.75 -7.40
CA GLN A 122 8.26 -6.39 -7.46
C GLN A 122 8.98 -5.97 -6.17
N PHE A 123 8.58 -6.52 -5.02
CA PHE A 123 9.14 -6.19 -3.71
C PHE A 123 9.84 -7.40 -3.08
N ASP A 124 11.14 -7.50 -3.33
CA ASP A 124 12.01 -8.57 -2.81
C ASP A 124 12.14 -8.58 -1.28
N GLN A 125 11.98 -7.42 -0.63
CA GLN A 125 12.08 -7.26 0.82
C GLN A 125 10.73 -7.32 1.55
N LEU A 126 9.62 -7.56 0.84
CA LEU A 126 8.30 -7.56 1.43
C LEU A 126 8.12 -8.79 2.32
N VAL A 127 7.97 -8.56 3.63
CA VAL A 127 7.73 -9.63 4.61
C VAL A 127 6.25 -9.84 4.84
N TYR A 128 5.46 -8.76 4.74
CA TYR A 128 4.05 -8.79 5.13
C TYR A 128 3.14 -7.98 4.22
N LEU A 129 2.09 -8.60 3.72
CA LEU A 129 1.07 -8.00 2.87
C LEU A 129 -0.32 -8.17 3.50
N VAL A 130 -1.03 -7.05 3.69
CA VAL A 130 -2.42 -7.03 4.15
C VAL A 130 -3.29 -6.38 3.10
N LEU A 131 -4.23 -7.15 2.56
CA LEU A 131 -5.21 -6.66 1.60
C LEU A 131 -6.58 -6.53 2.26
N ASN A 132 -7.34 -5.50 1.88
CA ASN A 132 -8.68 -5.24 2.40
C ASN A 132 -8.75 -5.11 3.93
N LYS A 133 -7.73 -4.51 4.55
CA LYS A 133 -7.68 -4.26 5.99
C LYS A 133 -8.93 -3.50 6.43
N LYS A 134 -9.63 -4.01 7.46
CA LYS A 134 -10.90 -3.44 7.97
C LYS A 134 -12.03 -3.34 6.92
N CYS A 135 -11.97 -4.10 5.83
CA CYS A 135 -13.04 -4.15 4.85
C CYS A 135 -14.34 -4.70 5.46
N LEU A 136 -15.48 -4.12 5.11
CA LEU A 136 -16.80 -4.59 5.55
C LEU A 136 -17.41 -5.68 4.66
N ASN A 137 -16.75 -6.02 3.53
CA ASN A 137 -17.23 -7.05 2.63
C ASN A 137 -17.00 -8.45 3.23
N ARG A 138 -18.02 -9.32 3.13
CA ARG A 138 -17.94 -10.70 3.57
C ARG A 138 -18.21 -11.64 2.41
N SER A 139 -17.17 -12.30 1.92
CA SER A 139 -17.30 -13.49 1.10
C SER A 139 -17.60 -14.71 1.97
N SER A 140 -18.30 -15.69 1.39
CA SER A 140 -18.56 -16.96 2.07
C SER A 140 -17.25 -17.73 2.32
N SER A 141 -17.22 -18.57 3.36
CA SER A 141 -16.06 -19.42 3.66
C SER A 141 -15.65 -20.30 2.49
N LYS A 142 -16.62 -20.82 1.73
CA LYS A 142 -16.38 -21.61 0.51
C LYS A 142 -15.58 -20.81 -0.52
N LYS A 143 -15.98 -19.57 -0.80
CA LYS A 143 -15.28 -18.71 -1.77
C LYS A 143 -13.87 -18.35 -1.31
N LYS A 144 -13.68 -18.13 0.00
CA LYS A 144 -12.34 -17.87 0.58
C LYS A 144 -11.42 -19.08 0.42
N LEU A 145 -11.94 -20.28 0.72
CA LEU A 145 -11.21 -21.53 0.53
C LEU A 145 -10.81 -21.72 -0.95
N GLU A 146 -11.77 -21.61 -1.87
CA GLU A 146 -11.52 -21.70 -3.31
C GLU A 146 -10.47 -20.69 -3.79
N PHE A 147 -10.51 -19.46 -3.28
CA PHE A 147 -9.52 -18.42 -3.59
C PHE A 147 -8.13 -18.78 -3.07
N THR A 148 -8.03 -19.24 -1.81
CA THR A 148 -6.76 -19.67 -1.21
C THR A 148 -6.15 -20.85 -1.97
N ASP A 149 -6.94 -21.86 -2.32
CA ASP A 149 -6.44 -23.02 -3.08
C ASP A 149 -5.87 -22.59 -4.44
N LYS A 150 -6.56 -21.67 -5.13
CA LYS A 150 -6.07 -21.10 -6.40
C LYS A 150 -4.79 -20.28 -6.22
N LEU A 151 -4.70 -19.48 -5.16
CA LEU A 151 -3.52 -18.66 -4.88
C LEU A 151 -2.30 -19.54 -4.57
N ILE A 152 -2.49 -20.59 -3.76
CA ILE A 152 -1.45 -21.58 -3.44
C ILE A 152 -0.98 -22.28 -4.73
N ALA A 153 -1.91 -22.78 -5.55
CA ALA A 153 -1.56 -23.41 -6.83
C ALA A 153 -0.74 -22.47 -7.73
N ALA A 154 -1.19 -21.22 -7.91
CA ALA A 154 -0.51 -20.25 -8.75
C ALA A 154 0.87 -19.84 -8.20
N SER A 155 1.07 -19.86 -6.87
CA SER A 155 2.36 -19.56 -6.25
C SER A 155 3.39 -20.69 -6.38
N HIS A 156 2.96 -21.95 -6.42
CA HIS A 156 3.88 -23.08 -6.61
C HIS A 156 4.47 -23.13 -8.03
N ASP A 157 3.71 -22.65 -9.03
CA ASP A 157 4.15 -22.64 -10.43
C ASP A 157 5.20 -21.55 -10.74
N GLN A 158 5.38 -20.55 -9.87
CA GLN A 158 6.19 -19.35 -10.14
C GLN A 158 7.43 -19.20 -9.22
N ILE A 159 8.29 -20.23 -9.13
CA ILE A 159 9.64 -20.23 -8.51
C ILE A 159 9.68 -20.81 -7.07
N PHE A 160 10.76 -21.54 -6.79
CA PHE A 160 11.18 -22.19 -5.53
C PHE A 160 11.23 -21.31 -4.25
N HIS A 161 10.53 -20.18 -4.21
CA HIS A 161 10.34 -19.32 -3.02
C HIS A 161 8.89 -19.32 -2.50
N GLY A 162 7.92 -19.86 -3.24
CA GLY A 162 6.50 -19.89 -2.83
C GLY A 162 6.19 -20.73 -1.58
N TYR A 163 7.10 -21.61 -1.16
CA TYR A 163 6.89 -22.54 -0.04
C TYR A 163 6.83 -21.90 1.35
N ASN A 164 7.17 -20.61 1.48
CA ASN A 164 7.08 -19.89 2.75
C ASN A 164 5.89 -18.91 2.83
N MET A 165 5.06 -18.85 1.78
CA MET A 165 3.90 -17.97 1.83
C MET A 165 2.81 -18.56 2.72
N HIS A 166 2.54 -17.87 3.83
CA HIS A 166 1.44 -18.20 4.71
C HIS A 166 0.26 -17.27 4.43
N PHE A 167 -0.95 -17.81 4.33
CA PHE A 167 -2.17 -17.03 4.04
C PHE A 167 -3.17 -17.18 5.17
N GLN A 168 -3.72 -16.07 5.65
CA GLN A 168 -4.79 -16.09 6.64
C GLN A 168 -5.84 -15.04 6.33
N PHE A 169 -7.11 -15.46 6.31
CA PHE A 169 -8.23 -14.54 6.35
C PHE A 169 -8.55 -14.16 7.79
N TYR A 170 -8.64 -12.86 8.08
CA TYR A 170 -9.13 -12.36 9.37
C TYR A 170 -10.52 -11.78 9.22
N GLY A 171 -11.49 -12.37 9.92
CA GLY A 171 -12.88 -11.90 9.89
C GLY A 171 -13.45 -11.81 8.47
N TYR A 172 -13.72 -10.60 8.00
CA TYR A 172 -14.22 -10.20 6.68
C TYR A 172 -13.28 -10.65 5.53
N ASP A 173 -13.29 -9.99 4.37
CA ASP A 173 -12.39 -10.29 3.25
C ASP A 173 -10.96 -9.74 3.44
N GLU A 174 -10.52 -9.48 4.68
CA GLU A 174 -9.14 -9.09 5.00
C GLU A 174 -8.23 -10.31 4.85
N LEU A 175 -7.29 -10.21 3.91
CA LEU A 175 -6.31 -11.25 3.59
C LEU A 175 -4.94 -10.81 4.08
N ARG A 176 -4.29 -11.65 4.88
CA ARG A 176 -2.92 -11.46 5.36
C ARG A 176 -2.02 -12.51 4.75
N ILE A 177 -0.87 -12.07 4.28
CA ILE A 177 0.13 -12.88 3.61
C ILE A 177 1.49 -12.59 4.25
N TRP A 178 2.18 -13.62 4.69
CA TRP A 178 3.59 -13.56 5.12
C TRP A 178 4.43 -14.26 4.05
N PHE A 179 5.58 -13.70 3.70
CA PHE A 179 6.51 -14.24 2.70
C PHE A 179 7.76 -14.86 3.34
#